data_AF-A0A368F2W5-F1
#
_entry.id   AF-A0A368F2W5-F1
#
_cell.length_a   1.000
_cell.length_b   1.000
_cell.length_c   1.000
_cell.angle_alpha   90.00
_cell.angle_beta   90.00
_cell.angle_gamma   90.00
#
_symmetry.space_group_name_H-M   'P 1'
#
loop_
_entity.id
_entity.type
_entity.pdbx_description
1 polymer ?
#
loop_
_entity_poly.entity_id
_entity_poly.type
_entity_poly.pdbx_seq_one_letter_code
_entity_poly.pdbx_strand_id
1 'polypeptide(L)'
;MLLKLLEEIILKSTSLSLIASFQARVRSILLNDPPPPEYHRLPPIEKAAYLFYVAVYKKQYNDLGDFHRKFNREYFKYTCDGDADNIALWKICKSMQEEYLTKKLAESQKAYEASQRQLFSDERESVDGMSERASMDENHDDRTSDILSIESSQRGSYFFSWRCFPHFNVCIQAPLKHRVPHAFVTFGAGGKMVTVHPDLSVSVVQIDDIKTVITDPHTLRLIDSAQTFKGPLLVGETPTHSVRLYIERQIKRIKNCEVASENPRDNDVIDCLLIWQLLGVIVQQQGRVTGPDVARLLVEIGSGPSRTLSSVHQHHSHRERNSTPTDSPSTAISPLRSQATDTRAYDRFTELLLGGHVQEAIESAIRDGLYADAMLVARRLLSHDAAKLIEIEERFLATRPQCNPVVTLVSVATKKHVPILMNPTSDDSGSWRTHA
;
A
#
# COMPACT_ATOMS: atom_id res chain seq x y z
N MET A 1 13.46 35.79 -16.00
CA MET A 1 13.88 34.94 -17.12
C MET A 1 13.59 33.46 -16.81
N LEU A 2 14.29 32.83 -15.86
CA LEU A 2 14.02 31.46 -15.40
C LEU A 2 12.53 31.17 -15.09
N LEU A 3 11.88 32.07 -14.35
CA LEU A 3 10.45 32.01 -14.04
C LEU A 3 9.53 32.23 -15.27
N LYS A 4 9.97 33.02 -16.27
CA LYS A 4 9.21 33.24 -17.52
C LYS A 4 9.30 32.05 -18.47
N LEU A 5 10.46 31.38 -18.50
CA LEU A 5 10.65 30.13 -19.25
C LEU A 5 9.74 29.03 -18.67
N LEU A 6 9.62 28.91 -17.35
CA LEU A 6 8.67 27.98 -16.73
C LEU A 6 7.19 28.39 -16.89
N GLU A 7 6.88 29.70 -16.98
CA GLU A 7 5.53 30.20 -17.31
C GLU A 7 5.05 29.71 -18.69
N GLU A 8 5.87 29.87 -19.75
CA GLU A 8 5.49 29.44 -21.10
C GLU A 8 5.40 27.91 -21.26
N ILE A 9 6.20 27.17 -20.50
CA ILE A 9 6.31 25.71 -20.60
C ILE A 9 5.13 24.98 -19.96
N ILE A 10 4.54 25.53 -18.88
CA ILE A 10 3.64 24.74 -18.04
C ILE A 10 2.15 24.95 -18.37
N LEU A 11 1.69 26.13 -18.83
CA LEU A 11 0.25 26.39 -19.03
C LEU A 11 -0.11 27.29 -20.23
N LYS A 12 -0.79 26.71 -21.23
CA LYS A 12 -1.85 27.42 -21.99
C LYS A 12 -3.12 27.57 -21.13
N SER A 13 -3.02 28.22 -19.98
CA SER A 13 -4.14 28.41 -19.05
C SER A 13 -3.98 29.71 -18.26
N THR A 14 -4.99 30.56 -18.38
CA THR A 14 -4.99 31.97 -17.98
C THR A 14 -5.44 32.15 -16.53
N SER A 15 -4.69 31.65 -15.54
CA SER A 15 -5.00 31.89 -14.12
C SER A 15 -3.78 32.15 -13.23
N LEU A 16 -3.81 33.30 -12.56
CA LEU A 16 -2.87 33.72 -11.51
C LEU A 16 -2.85 32.76 -10.30
N SER A 17 -3.92 32.00 -10.05
CA SER A 17 -4.02 31.12 -8.87
C SER A 17 -3.07 29.91 -8.93
N LEU A 18 -2.79 29.37 -10.13
CA LEU A 18 -1.85 28.25 -10.25
C LEU A 18 -0.40 28.67 -10.00
N ILE A 19 -0.06 29.94 -10.25
CA ILE A 19 1.29 30.49 -10.09
C ILE A 19 1.70 30.44 -8.60
N ALA A 20 0.79 30.83 -7.70
CA ALA A 20 1.03 30.74 -6.25
C ALA A 20 1.22 29.30 -5.76
N SER A 21 0.42 28.35 -6.28
CA SER A 21 0.53 26.92 -5.96
C SER A 21 1.88 26.33 -6.42
N PHE A 22 2.31 26.65 -7.64
CA PHE A 22 3.60 26.19 -8.16
C PHE A 22 4.79 26.76 -7.36
N GLN A 23 4.74 28.05 -6.99
CA GLN A 23 5.76 28.67 -6.13
C GLN A 23 5.83 28.01 -4.75
N ALA A 24 4.69 27.67 -4.15
CA ALA A 24 4.64 26.93 -2.89
C ALA A 24 5.27 25.53 -3.04
N ARG A 25 5.01 24.83 -4.15
CA ARG A 25 5.54 23.49 -4.42
C ARG A 25 7.06 23.49 -4.62
N VAL A 26 7.61 24.46 -5.35
CA VAL A 26 9.08 24.62 -5.51
C VAL A 26 9.75 24.95 -4.17
N ARG A 27 9.15 25.83 -3.35
CA ARG A 27 9.67 26.11 -1.99
C ARG A 27 9.63 24.87 -1.09
N SER A 28 8.55 24.08 -1.15
CA SER A 28 8.43 22.84 -0.38
C SER A 28 9.48 21.80 -0.77
N ILE A 29 9.80 21.65 -2.05
CA ILE A 29 10.86 20.74 -2.51
C ILE A 29 12.23 21.20 -1.95
N LEU A 30 12.54 22.50 -2.07
CA LEU A 30 13.80 23.07 -1.58
C LEU A 30 13.94 23.04 -0.04
N LEU A 31 12.84 22.95 0.70
CA LEU A 31 12.81 22.84 2.17
C LEU A 31 12.91 21.39 2.66
N ASN A 32 12.28 20.45 1.96
CA ASN A 32 12.23 19.04 2.37
C ASN A 32 13.44 18.25 1.86
N ASP A 33 13.91 18.55 0.64
CA ASP A 33 15.03 17.88 -0.03
C ASP A 33 16.05 18.94 -0.49
N PRO A 34 16.96 19.42 0.39
CA PRO A 34 17.92 20.46 0.02
C PRO A 34 18.87 19.96 -1.09
N PRO A 35 18.99 20.68 -2.22
CA PRO A 35 19.82 20.25 -3.33
C PRO A 35 21.33 20.37 -3.01
N PRO A 36 22.19 19.54 -3.63
CA PRO A 36 23.64 19.59 -3.37
C PRO A 36 24.26 20.96 -3.67
N PRO A 37 25.37 21.36 -3.02
CA PRO A 37 25.95 22.71 -3.17
C PRO A 37 26.32 23.07 -4.61
N GLU A 38 26.62 22.08 -5.45
CA GLU A 38 26.91 22.22 -6.87
C GLU A 38 25.70 22.67 -7.71
N TYR A 39 24.47 22.38 -7.28
CA TYR A 39 23.22 22.84 -7.92
C TYR A 39 23.20 24.37 -8.06
N HIS A 40 23.76 25.10 -7.09
CA HIS A 40 23.81 26.55 -7.12
C HIS A 40 24.69 27.11 -8.26
N ARG A 41 25.62 26.32 -8.80
CA ARG A 41 26.50 26.70 -9.92
C ARG A 41 25.89 26.48 -11.30
N LEU A 42 24.82 25.68 -11.41
CA LEU A 42 24.18 25.36 -12.69
C LEU A 42 23.53 26.59 -13.36
N PRO A 43 23.45 26.66 -14.69
CA PRO A 43 22.76 27.73 -15.39
C PRO A 43 21.24 27.71 -15.12
N PRO A 44 20.53 28.83 -15.37
CA PRO A 44 19.10 28.97 -15.09
C PRO A 44 18.23 27.83 -15.62
N ILE A 45 18.49 27.36 -16.84
CA ILE A 45 17.65 26.37 -17.52
C ILE A 45 17.86 24.94 -16.98
N GLU A 46 19.10 24.59 -16.64
CA GLU A 46 19.44 23.31 -16.00
C GLU A 46 18.85 23.21 -14.58
N LYS A 47 18.81 24.33 -13.84
CA LYS A 47 18.15 24.40 -12.52
C LYS A 47 16.66 24.06 -12.59
N ALA A 48 15.96 24.54 -13.62
CA ALA A 48 14.56 24.20 -13.86
C ALA A 48 14.37 22.70 -14.13
N ALA A 49 15.20 22.14 -15.02
CA ALA A 49 15.17 20.72 -15.36
C ALA A 49 15.49 19.82 -14.16
N TYR A 50 16.46 20.20 -13.31
CA TYR A 50 16.83 19.45 -12.11
C TYR A 50 15.70 19.44 -11.06
N LEU A 51 15.07 20.59 -10.79
CA LEU A 51 13.91 20.64 -9.90
C LEU A 51 12.74 19.80 -10.42
N PHE A 52 12.53 19.77 -11.74
CA PHE A 52 11.53 18.90 -12.36
C PHE A 52 11.89 17.41 -12.18
N TYR A 53 13.16 17.03 -12.37
CA TYR A 53 13.65 15.67 -12.11
C TYR A 53 13.37 15.24 -10.67
N VAL A 54 13.76 16.04 -9.67
CA VAL A 54 13.52 15.74 -8.25
C VAL A 54 12.02 15.60 -7.96
N ALA A 55 11.19 16.47 -8.54
CA ALA A 55 9.73 16.42 -8.39
C ALA A 55 9.08 15.16 -8.99
N VAL A 56 9.62 14.62 -10.10
CA VAL A 56 9.10 13.41 -10.77
C VAL A 56 9.61 12.14 -10.10
N TYR A 57 10.92 12.05 -9.86
CA TYR A 57 11.56 10.82 -9.38
C TYR A 57 11.55 10.66 -7.86
N LYS A 58 11.27 11.75 -7.10
CA LYS A 58 11.37 11.81 -5.62
C LYS A 58 12.72 11.31 -5.10
N LYS A 59 13.79 11.58 -5.84
CA LYS A 59 15.18 11.21 -5.55
C LYS A 59 16.11 12.30 -6.04
N GLN A 60 17.21 12.51 -5.32
CA GLN A 60 18.32 13.35 -5.80
C GLN A 60 19.12 12.62 -6.88
N TYR A 61 19.74 13.36 -7.80
CA TYR A 61 20.65 12.81 -8.80
C TYR A 61 22.06 12.71 -8.21
N ASN A 62 22.65 11.51 -8.19
CA ASN A 62 23.89 11.23 -7.45
C ASN A 62 25.16 11.91 -8.01
N ASP A 63 25.22 12.15 -9.33
CA ASP A 63 26.30 12.90 -9.99
C ASP A 63 25.72 14.04 -10.83
N LEU A 64 25.87 15.28 -10.36
CA LEU A 64 25.40 16.47 -11.08
C LEU A 64 26.17 16.73 -12.38
N GLY A 65 27.41 16.25 -12.51
CA GLY A 65 28.18 16.31 -13.74
C GLY A 65 27.60 15.40 -14.83
N ASP A 66 27.12 14.21 -14.44
CA ASP A 66 26.39 13.33 -15.35
C ASP A 66 25.02 13.89 -15.75
N PHE A 67 24.27 14.45 -14.79
CA PHE A 67 23.03 15.17 -15.09
C PHE A 67 23.26 16.30 -16.12
N HIS A 68 24.29 17.12 -15.91
CA HIS A 68 24.69 18.20 -16.82
C HIS A 68 25.01 17.68 -18.23
N ARG A 69 25.79 16.60 -18.36
CA ARG A 69 26.08 15.97 -19.67
C ARG A 69 24.82 15.40 -20.34
N LYS A 70 23.96 14.69 -19.59
CA LYS A 70 22.72 14.09 -20.10
C LYS A 70 21.75 15.18 -20.56
N PHE A 71 21.57 16.24 -19.76
CA PHE A 71 20.74 17.38 -20.10
C PHE A 71 21.26 18.10 -21.34
N ASN A 72 22.54 18.50 -21.37
CA ASN A 72 23.08 19.26 -22.48
C ASN A 72 23.13 18.47 -23.80
N ARG A 73 23.23 17.14 -23.76
CA ARG A 73 23.07 16.30 -24.96
C ARG A 73 21.66 16.39 -25.56
N GLU A 74 20.61 16.24 -24.75
CA GLU A 74 19.23 16.35 -25.25
C GLU A 74 18.85 17.79 -25.57
N TYR A 75 19.34 18.77 -24.79
CA TYR A 75 19.14 20.20 -25.05
C TYR A 75 19.74 20.63 -26.37
N PHE A 76 21.02 20.31 -26.61
CA PHE A 76 21.70 20.67 -27.84
C PHE A 76 21.00 20.06 -29.07
N LYS A 77 20.58 18.80 -28.98
CA LYS A 77 19.78 18.10 -30.00
C LYS A 77 18.52 18.88 -30.39
N TYR A 78 17.66 19.25 -29.42
CA TYR A 78 16.44 20.02 -29.73
C TYR A 78 16.73 21.42 -30.25
N THR A 79 17.78 22.11 -29.75
CA THR A 79 18.17 23.42 -30.31
C THR A 79 18.75 23.32 -31.72
N CYS A 80 19.40 22.21 -32.09
CA CYS A 80 19.85 21.95 -33.46
C CYS A 80 18.69 21.64 -34.42
N ASP A 81 17.60 21.04 -33.93
CA ASP A 81 16.36 20.84 -34.68
C ASP A 81 15.58 22.16 -34.89
N GLY A 82 16.08 23.29 -34.37
CA GLY A 82 15.48 24.63 -34.54
C GLY A 82 14.44 25.01 -33.47
N ASP A 83 14.31 24.23 -32.39
CA ASP A 83 13.45 24.60 -31.25
C ASP A 83 14.03 25.79 -30.48
N ALA A 84 13.16 26.69 -30.01
CA ALA A 84 13.52 27.71 -29.03
C ALA A 84 13.75 27.08 -27.63
N ASP A 85 14.57 27.74 -26.80
CA ASP A 85 14.99 27.29 -25.46
C ASP A 85 13.84 26.76 -24.57
N ASN A 86 12.69 27.43 -24.64
CA ASN A 86 11.46 27.04 -23.91
C ASN A 86 10.88 25.71 -24.43
N ILE A 87 10.78 25.54 -25.74
CA ILE A 87 10.26 24.32 -26.39
C ILE A 87 11.22 23.15 -26.17
N ALA A 88 12.54 23.38 -26.28
CA ALA A 88 13.57 22.37 -25.98
C ALA A 88 13.46 21.86 -24.53
N LEU A 89 13.38 22.78 -23.55
CA LEU A 89 13.19 22.40 -22.14
C LEU A 89 11.85 21.67 -21.91
N TRP A 90 10.75 22.09 -22.54
CA TRP A 90 9.46 21.39 -22.44
C TRP A 90 9.56 19.95 -22.96
N LYS A 91 10.17 19.73 -24.13
CA LYS A 91 10.37 18.39 -24.71
C LYS A 91 11.20 17.49 -23.78
N ILE A 92 12.24 18.02 -23.15
CA ILE A 92 13.06 17.30 -22.17
C ILE A 92 12.24 16.91 -20.93
N CYS A 93 11.50 17.86 -20.33
CA CYS A 93 10.66 17.58 -19.16
C CYS A 93 9.55 16.57 -19.48
N LYS A 94 8.90 16.68 -20.64
CA LYS A 94 7.88 15.74 -21.09
C LYS A 94 8.45 14.33 -21.29
N SER A 95 9.58 14.22 -22.01
CA SER A 95 10.30 12.95 -22.21
C SER A 95 10.70 12.30 -20.88
N MET A 96 11.21 13.10 -19.94
CA MET A 96 11.58 12.66 -18.58
C MET A 96 10.39 12.12 -17.77
N GLN A 97 9.20 12.71 -17.94
CA GLN A 97 7.96 12.24 -17.32
C GLN A 97 7.45 10.94 -17.98
N GLU A 98 7.54 10.83 -19.31
CA GLU A 98 7.17 9.62 -20.07
C GLU A 98 8.12 8.45 -19.76
N GLU A 99 9.43 8.68 -19.61
CA GLU A 99 10.44 7.70 -19.15
C GLU A 99 10.07 7.17 -17.75
N TYR A 100 9.73 8.07 -16.82
CA TYR A 100 9.33 7.70 -15.46
C TYR A 100 8.07 6.83 -15.43
N LEU A 101 7.01 7.25 -16.15
CA LEU A 101 5.74 6.52 -16.22
C LEU A 101 5.94 5.14 -16.86
N THR A 102 6.66 5.06 -17.97
CA THR A 102 6.98 3.80 -18.65
C THR A 102 7.74 2.84 -17.73
N LYS A 103 8.72 3.33 -16.98
CA LYS A 103 9.46 2.52 -16.01
C LYS A 103 8.58 2.04 -14.85
N LYS A 104 7.75 2.93 -14.28
CA LYS A 104 6.73 2.58 -13.27
C LYS A 104 5.77 1.50 -13.76
N LEU A 105 5.37 1.57 -15.03
CA LEU A 105 4.46 0.60 -15.65
C LEU A 105 5.14 -0.77 -15.79
N ALA A 106 6.39 -0.81 -16.26
CA ALA A 106 7.17 -2.04 -16.37
C ALA A 106 7.47 -2.68 -15.00
N GLU A 107 7.78 -1.87 -13.97
CA GLU A 107 7.92 -2.34 -12.58
C GLU A 107 6.61 -2.95 -12.07
N SER A 108 5.47 -2.30 -12.30
CA SER A 108 4.15 -2.80 -11.92
C SER A 108 3.76 -4.08 -12.67
N GLN A 109 4.07 -4.18 -13.97
CA GLN A 109 3.83 -5.38 -14.76
C GLN A 109 4.70 -6.55 -14.26
N LYS A 110 5.99 -6.32 -14.00
CA LYS A 110 6.89 -7.34 -13.45
C LYS A 110 6.44 -7.83 -12.07
N ALA A 111 5.95 -6.93 -11.21
CA ALA A 111 5.39 -7.30 -9.91
C ALA A 111 4.11 -8.15 -10.04
N TYR A 112 3.21 -7.78 -10.98
CA TYR A 112 2.00 -8.55 -11.27
C TYR A 112 2.30 -9.94 -11.86
N GLU A 113 3.26 -10.05 -12.78
CA GLU A 113 3.68 -11.37 -13.27
C GLU A 113 4.37 -12.20 -12.18
N ALA A 114 5.11 -11.58 -11.26
CA ALA A 114 5.73 -12.28 -10.15
C ALA A 114 4.68 -12.84 -9.17
N SER A 115 3.64 -12.05 -8.83
CA SER A 115 2.55 -12.54 -7.98
C SER A 115 1.70 -13.61 -8.69
N GLN A 116 1.44 -13.48 -9.99
CA GLN A 116 0.81 -14.56 -10.76
C GLN A 116 1.66 -15.84 -10.77
N ARG A 117 2.98 -15.73 -10.97
CA ARG A 117 3.89 -16.90 -10.89
C ARG A 117 3.87 -17.55 -9.51
N GLN A 118 3.78 -16.79 -8.41
CA GLN A 118 3.67 -17.33 -7.05
C GLN A 118 2.31 -17.97 -6.74
N LEU A 119 1.23 -17.48 -7.34
CA LEU A 119 -0.13 -18.02 -7.14
C LEU A 119 -0.41 -19.27 -8.00
N PHE A 120 0.36 -19.49 -9.07
CA PHE A 120 0.15 -20.59 -10.02
C PHE A 120 1.40 -21.45 -10.29
N SER A 121 2.46 -21.31 -9.49
CA SER A 121 3.59 -22.25 -9.50
C SER A 121 3.15 -23.59 -8.90
N ASP A 122 2.98 -24.59 -9.75
CA ASP A 122 2.75 -25.98 -9.35
C ASP A 122 4.00 -26.47 -8.59
N GLU A 123 3.89 -26.69 -7.27
CA GLU A 123 5.00 -27.12 -6.39
C GLU A 123 5.40 -28.58 -6.68
N ARG A 124 6.02 -28.82 -7.83
CA ARG A 124 6.48 -30.16 -8.25
C ARG A 124 7.91 -30.25 -8.77
N GLU A 125 8.64 -29.14 -8.88
CA GLU A 125 10.04 -29.18 -9.29
C GLU A 125 10.98 -28.45 -8.30
N SER A 126 12.08 -29.14 -7.98
CA SER A 126 13.29 -28.65 -7.30
C SER A 126 13.19 -28.32 -5.80
N VAL A 127 13.32 -29.36 -4.97
CA VAL A 127 14.05 -29.23 -3.70
C VAL A 127 15.53 -29.01 -4.03
N ASP A 128 15.94 -27.74 -4.13
CA ASP A 128 17.30 -27.26 -3.86
C ASP A 128 17.34 -25.72 -4.05
N GLY A 129 17.91 -24.99 -3.08
CA GLY A 129 17.97 -23.53 -3.14
C GLY A 129 18.06 -22.87 -1.76
N MET A 130 19.28 -22.79 -1.20
CA MET A 130 19.50 -22.19 0.11
C MET A 130 19.23 -20.67 0.15
N SER A 131 18.66 -20.26 1.28
CA SER A 131 18.89 -19.00 2.00
C SER A 131 19.94 -18.02 1.42
N GLU A 132 19.46 -16.91 0.86
CA GLU A 132 20.12 -15.60 0.97
C GLU A 132 19.09 -14.54 1.39
N ARG A 133 18.89 -14.39 2.71
CA ARG A 133 18.13 -13.27 3.28
C ARG A 133 19.13 -12.19 3.68
N ALA A 134 19.17 -11.11 2.90
CA ALA A 134 20.16 -10.04 3.06
C ALA A 134 20.11 -9.41 4.46
N SER A 135 21.22 -9.55 5.20
CA SER A 135 21.55 -8.73 6.35
C SER A 135 22.22 -7.44 5.86
N MET A 136 21.60 -6.29 6.07
CA MET A 136 22.32 -5.02 6.13
C MET A 136 22.35 -4.57 7.59
N ASP A 137 23.56 -4.55 8.12
CA ASP A 137 23.92 -4.04 9.43
C ASP A 137 24.67 -2.73 9.18
N GLU A 138 24.16 -1.61 9.72
CA GLU A 138 24.86 -0.33 9.64
C GLU A 138 25.10 0.23 11.05
N ASN A 139 26.37 0.45 11.34
CA ASN A 139 26.86 0.96 12.61
C ASN A 139 26.32 2.37 12.90
N HIS A 140 26.10 2.65 14.18
CA HIS A 140 26.33 3.99 14.68
C HIS A 140 27.06 3.93 16.03
N ASP A 141 28.37 4.22 15.99
CA ASP A 141 29.06 4.76 17.17
C ASP A 141 28.44 6.12 17.50
N ASP A 142 28.25 6.41 18.78
CA ASP A 142 28.65 7.72 19.29
C ASP A 142 29.04 7.66 20.77
N ARG A 143 30.16 8.30 21.08
CA ARG A 143 30.69 8.48 22.44
C ARG A 143 30.41 9.90 22.92
N THR A 144 30.55 10.09 24.23
CA THR A 144 30.93 11.36 24.90
C THR A 144 29.80 12.27 25.37
N SER A 145 29.45 12.16 26.65
CA SER A 145 29.47 13.27 27.64
C SER A 145 29.03 12.69 29.00
N ASP A 146 29.84 12.67 30.06
CA ASP A 146 30.41 13.81 30.83
C ASP A 146 29.29 14.68 31.43
N ILE A 147 29.23 15.10 32.70
CA ILE A 147 30.05 15.05 33.93
C ILE A 147 29.20 15.81 35.01
N LEU A 148 29.40 15.61 36.32
CA LEU A 148 28.82 16.33 37.51
C LEU A 148 27.42 15.97 38.09
N SER A 149 27.45 15.54 39.36
CA SER A 149 26.64 16.01 40.52
C SER A 149 26.99 15.13 41.73
N ILE A 150 28.03 15.42 42.51
CA ILE A 150 28.08 16.36 43.66
C ILE A 150 27.08 16.02 44.80
N GLU A 151 27.63 15.34 45.81
CA GLU A 151 27.53 15.60 47.26
C GLU A 151 26.15 15.81 47.95
N SER A 152 25.73 14.81 48.73
CA SER A 152 24.95 14.87 50.00
C SER A 152 24.59 13.42 50.42
N SER A 153 24.47 12.99 51.68
CA SER A 153 24.75 13.61 52.98
C SER A 153 25.06 12.54 54.05
N GLN A 154 25.81 12.97 55.07
CA GLN A 154 26.12 12.35 56.38
C GLN A 154 25.11 11.34 56.99
N ARG A 155 25.59 10.24 57.62
CA ARG A 155 25.66 10.01 59.11
C ARG A 155 25.88 8.53 59.52
N GLY A 156 26.53 8.32 60.68
CA GLY A 156 26.49 7.06 61.46
C GLY A 156 27.67 6.09 61.22
N SER A 157 28.91 6.36 61.65
CA SER A 157 29.42 6.20 63.03
C SER A 157 29.24 4.81 63.66
N TYR A 158 30.27 3.95 63.53
CA TYR A 158 30.74 3.09 64.63
C TYR A 158 32.28 3.01 64.61
N PHE A 159 32.89 2.95 65.80
CA PHE A 159 34.33 3.05 66.02
C PHE A 159 35.09 1.80 65.56
N PHE A 160 36.32 1.98 65.06
CA PHE A 160 37.51 1.42 65.72
C PHE A 160 38.75 2.29 65.46
N SER A 161 39.37 2.77 66.53
CA SER A 161 40.53 3.67 66.48
C SER A 161 41.82 2.90 66.72
N TRP A 162 42.73 2.88 65.74
CA TRP A 162 44.14 2.54 65.94
C TRP A 162 45.05 3.59 65.30
N ARG A 163 45.49 4.52 66.16
CA ARG A 163 46.73 5.35 66.14
C ARG A 163 47.28 5.84 64.79
N CYS A 164 47.28 7.17 64.65
CA CYS A 164 48.01 7.91 63.62
C CYS A 164 49.54 7.73 63.71
N PHE A 165 50.20 7.73 62.55
CA PHE A 165 51.56 8.27 62.39
C PHE A 165 51.48 9.49 61.46
N PRO A 166 52.10 10.64 61.80
CA PRO A 166 51.90 11.88 61.07
C PRO A 166 52.97 12.11 60.00
N HIS A 167 52.87 11.44 58.85
CA HIS A 167 53.40 11.92 57.56
C HIS A 167 52.72 11.16 56.41
N PHE A 168 52.38 11.89 55.34
CA PHE A 168 51.80 11.37 54.08
C PHE A 168 50.40 10.69 54.19
N ASN A 169 49.36 11.53 54.33
CA ASN A 169 47.96 11.09 54.30
C ASN A 169 47.40 11.07 52.87
N VAL A 170 47.83 10.09 52.06
CA VAL A 170 47.28 9.82 50.72
C VAL A 170 47.15 8.31 50.48
N CYS A 171 46.18 7.67 51.13
CA CYS A 171 45.59 6.45 50.58
C CYS A 171 44.62 6.87 49.48
N ILE A 172 45.08 6.89 48.22
CA ILE A 172 44.18 6.89 47.06
C ILE A 172 43.50 5.52 47.03
N GLN A 173 42.40 5.41 47.78
CA GLN A 173 41.49 4.29 47.66
C GLN A 173 40.79 4.45 46.33
N ALA A 174 41.34 3.81 45.29
CA ALA A 174 40.82 3.88 43.93
C ALA A 174 39.31 3.61 43.94
N PRO A 175 38.49 4.39 43.19
CA PRO A 175 37.05 4.26 43.26
C PRO A 175 36.63 2.86 42.84
N LEU A 176 36.11 2.08 43.79
CA LEU A 176 35.48 0.80 43.52
C LEU A 176 34.42 0.99 42.43
N LYS A 177 34.58 0.28 41.31
CA LYS A 177 33.66 0.34 40.14
C LYS A 177 32.20 0.10 40.54
N HIS A 178 31.99 -0.70 41.59
CA HIS A 178 30.70 -0.99 42.18
C HIS A 178 30.80 -0.81 43.70
N ARG A 179 29.93 0.02 44.30
CA ARG A 179 29.89 0.29 45.76
C ARG A 179 28.65 -0.29 46.47
N VAL A 180 27.72 -0.84 45.71
CA VAL A 180 26.43 -1.37 46.17
C VAL A 180 26.24 -2.76 45.54
N PRO A 181 25.64 -3.74 46.23
CA PRO A 181 25.27 -5.02 45.61
C PRO A 181 24.28 -4.79 44.47
N HIS A 182 24.51 -5.41 43.31
CA HIS A 182 23.69 -5.20 42.12
C HIS A 182 22.57 -6.24 42.05
N ALA A 183 21.38 -5.83 41.62
CA ALA A 183 20.33 -6.77 41.22
C ALA A 183 20.77 -7.49 39.92
N PHE A 184 20.49 -8.79 39.85
CA PHE A 184 20.84 -9.63 38.72
C PHE A 184 19.63 -10.43 38.29
N VAL A 185 19.44 -10.58 36.97
CA VAL A 185 18.45 -11.47 36.36
C VAL A 185 19.09 -12.19 35.18
N THR A 186 18.78 -13.47 35.01
CA THR A 186 19.17 -14.26 33.83
C THR A 186 18.10 -15.28 33.49
N PHE A 187 17.82 -15.42 32.19
CA PHE A 187 16.89 -16.42 31.67
C PHE A 187 17.61 -17.75 31.44
N GLY A 188 17.04 -18.82 31.98
CA GLY A 188 17.50 -20.20 31.82
C GLY A 188 16.60 -21.02 30.92
N ALA A 189 17.02 -22.26 30.64
CA ALA A 189 16.25 -23.21 29.86
C ALA A 189 14.89 -23.52 30.51
N GLY A 190 13.91 -23.93 29.70
CA GLY A 190 12.58 -24.33 30.19
C GLY A 190 11.71 -23.17 30.70
N GLY A 191 12.03 -21.93 30.33
CA GLY A 191 11.27 -20.74 30.78
C GLY A 191 11.54 -20.34 32.22
N LYS A 192 12.68 -20.77 32.80
CA LYS A 192 13.09 -20.38 34.15
C LYS A 192 13.87 -19.08 34.16
N MET A 193 13.79 -18.37 35.27
CA MET A 193 14.47 -17.11 35.50
C MET A 193 15.20 -17.19 36.84
N VAL A 194 16.46 -16.76 36.85
CA VAL A 194 17.33 -16.73 38.03
C VAL A 194 17.50 -15.27 38.44
N THR A 195 17.04 -14.90 39.62
CA THR A 195 17.14 -13.53 40.16
C THR A 195 17.93 -13.47 41.46
N VAL A 196 18.61 -12.34 41.68
CA VAL A 196 19.21 -11.95 42.96
C VAL A 196 18.70 -10.58 43.32
N HIS A 197 17.99 -10.49 44.45
CA HIS A 197 17.41 -9.26 44.98
C HIS A 197 18.27 -8.75 46.16
N PRO A 198 19.21 -7.82 45.93
CA PRO A 198 20.17 -7.39 46.96
C PRO A 198 19.52 -6.76 48.19
N ASP A 199 18.34 -6.15 48.02
CA ASP A 199 17.55 -5.52 49.08
C ASP A 199 16.92 -6.54 50.05
N LEU A 200 16.78 -7.80 49.62
CA LEU A 200 16.25 -8.90 50.42
C LEU A 200 17.37 -9.77 51.00
N SER A 201 18.31 -10.21 50.14
CA SER A 201 19.50 -10.95 50.55
C SER A 201 20.51 -11.04 49.41
N VAL A 202 21.78 -10.78 49.72
CA VAL A 202 22.92 -10.99 48.81
C VAL A 202 23.41 -12.44 48.75
N SER A 203 22.83 -13.33 49.56
CA SER A 203 23.22 -14.75 49.67
C SER A 203 22.13 -15.72 49.23
N VAL A 204 21.00 -15.22 48.70
CA VAL A 204 19.88 -16.03 48.21
C VAL A 204 19.71 -15.79 46.72
N VAL A 205 19.59 -16.90 45.98
CA VAL A 205 19.25 -16.90 44.56
C VAL A 205 17.82 -17.43 44.43
N GLN A 206 16.95 -16.66 43.78
CA GLN A 206 15.57 -17.04 43.53
C GLN A 206 15.45 -17.61 42.11
N ILE A 207 14.66 -18.68 41.95
CA ILE A 207 14.44 -19.35 40.67
C ILE A 207 12.94 -19.46 40.41
N ASP A 208 12.44 -18.59 39.53
CA ASP A 208 11.03 -18.50 39.19
C ASP A 208 10.75 -19.03 37.78
N ASP A 209 9.46 -19.23 37.47
CA ASP A 209 9.01 -19.37 36.09
C ASP A 209 8.78 -17.97 35.50
N ILE A 210 9.19 -17.72 34.26
CA ILE A 210 8.95 -16.42 33.61
C ILE A 210 7.46 -16.07 33.58
N LYS A 211 6.58 -17.09 33.54
CA LYS A 211 5.11 -16.92 33.57
C LYS A 211 4.58 -16.34 34.88
N THR A 212 5.28 -16.47 36.01
CA THR A 212 4.80 -15.91 37.30
C THR A 212 5.10 -14.43 37.47
N VAL A 213 6.00 -13.87 36.67
CA VAL A 213 6.36 -12.44 36.68
C VAL A 213 5.67 -11.66 35.54
N ILE A 214 5.24 -12.35 34.49
CA ILE A 214 4.41 -11.75 33.43
C ILE A 214 3.00 -11.48 33.98
N THR A 215 2.71 -10.21 34.27
CA THR A 215 1.39 -9.74 34.72
C THR A 215 0.55 -9.11 33.59
N ASP A 216 1.14 -8.84 32.43
CA ASP A 216 0.46 -8.23 31.29
C ASP A 216 -0.68 -9.10 30.73
N PRO A 217 -1.95 -8.64 30.76
CA PRO A 217 -3.10 -9.39 30.25
C PRO A 217 -3.01 -9.74 28.76
N HIS A 218 -2.30 -8.96 27.94
CA HIS A 218 -2.12 -9.28 26.53
C HIS A 218 -1.18 -10.49 26.35
N THR A 219 -0.01 -10.45 26.98
CA THR A 219 0.99 -11.54 26.95
C THR A 219 0.43 -12.83 27.59
N LEU A 220 -0.35 -12.74 28.67
CA LEU A 220 -1.03 -13.90 29.27
C LEU A 220 -1.99 -14.58 28.29
N ARG A 221 -2.80 -13.82 27.52
CA ARG A 221 -3.68 -14.37 26.47
C ARG A 221 -2.89 -15.02 25.32
N LEU A 222 -1.71 -14.52 25.01
CA LEU A 222 -0.82 -15.11 23.99
C LEU A 222 -0.20 -16.42 24.49
N ILE A 223 0.26 -16.46 25.75
CA ILE A 223 0.77 -17.67 26.41
C ILE A 223 -0.29 -18.77 26.46
N ASP A 224 -1.53 -18.45 26.86
CA ASP A 224 -2.66 -19.39 26.88
C ASP A 224 -3.00 -19.91 25.47
N SER A 225 -3.02 -19.02 24.47
CA SER A 225 -3.27 -19.40 23.08
C SER A 225 -2.19 -20.32 22.52
N ALA A 226 -0.92 -20.10 22.88
CA ALA A 226 0.21 -20.96 22.51
C ALA A 226 0.17 -22.33 23.22
N GLN A 227 -0.25 -22.38 24.49
CA GLN A 227 -0.43 -23.64 25.23
C GLN A 227 -1.64 -24.45 24.77
N THR A 228 -2.70 -23.78 24.31
CA THR A 228 -3.90 -24.40 23.74
C THR A 228 -3.63 -25.01 22.36
N PHE A 229 -2.60 -24.54 21.65
CA PHE A 229 -2.21 -25.05 20.33
C PHE A 229 -1.62 -26.47 20.46
N LYS A 230 -2.25 -27.44 19.78
CA LYS A 230 -1.99 -28.89 19.93
C LYS A 230 -0.70 -29.41 19.26
N GLY A 231 0.30 -28.55 19.06
CA GLY A 231 1.57 -28.89 18.41
C GLY A 231 1.61 -28.59 16.90
N PRO A 232 2.77 -28.79 16.26
CA PRO A 232 2.98 -28.43 14.86
C PRO A 232 2.01 -29.15 13.92
N LEU A 233 1.61 -28.48 12.83
CA LEU A 233 0.82 -29.09 11.76
C LEU A 233 1.72 -30.02 10.93
N LEU A 234 1.83 -31.27 11.36
CA LEU A 234 2.61 -32.29 10.66
C LEU A 234 1.86 -32.79 9.42
N VAL A 235 2.49 -32.62 8.25
CA VAL A 235 1.97 -33.07 6.95
C VAL A 235 1.84 -34.60 6.96
N GLY A 236 0.68 -35.12 6.55
CA GLY A 236 0.39 -36.55 6.55
C GLY A 236 -0.10 -37.13 7.89
N GLU A 237 0.32 -36.57 9.02
CA GLU A 237 -0.14 -37.02 10.35
C GLU A 237 -1.35 -36.23 10.87
N THR A 238 -1.39 -34.91 10.67
CA THR A 238 -2.47 -34.07 11.19
C THR A 238 -3.71 -34.17 10.30
N PRO A 239 -4.87 -34.64 10.80
CA PRO A 239 -6.07 -34.74 9.98
C PRO A 239 -6.55 -33.34 9.56
N THR A 240 -6.85 -33.15 8.27
CA THR A 240 -7.35 -31.88 7.71
C THR A 240 -8.62 -31.39 8.43
N HIS A 241 -9.46 -32.31 8.90
CA HIS A 241 -10.63 -31.99 9.73
C HIS A 241 -10.27 -31.30 11.05
N SER A 242 -9.18 -31.71 11.71
CA SER A 242 -8.69 -31.09 12.95
C SER A 242 -8.24 -29.65 12.72
N VAL A 243 -7.57 -29.40 11.59
CA VAL A 243 -7.16 -28.05 11.16
C VAL A 243 -8.39 -27.18 10.89
N ARG A 244 -9.38 -27.69 10.14
CA ARG A 244 -10.65 -26.99 9.90
C ARG A 244 -11.38 -26.64 11.20
N LEU A 245 -11.51 -27.59 12.14
CA LEU A 245 -12.13 -27.36 13.45
C LEU A 245 -11.36 -26.35 14.32
N TYR A 246 -10.05 -26.20 14.11
CA TYR A 246 -9.25 -25.17 14.77
C TYR A 246 -9.54 -23.79 14.16
N ILE A 247 -9.53 -23.68 12.82
CA ILE A 247 -9.87 -22.45 12.09
C ILE A 247 -11.29 -21.96 12.45
N GLU A 248 -12.29 -22.86 12.44
CA GLU A 248 -13.67 -22.54 12.84
C GLU A 248 -13.76 -22.01 14.27
N ARG A 249 -12.95 -22.55 15.20
CA ARG A 249 -12.86 -22.05 16.58
C ARG A 249 -12.21 -20.67 16.66
N GLN A 250 -11.17 -20.38 15.87
CA GLN A 250 -10.57 -19.03 15.85
C GLN A 250 -11.51 -18.00 15.21
N ILE A 251 -12.19 -18.34 14.10
CA ILE A 251 -13.23 -17.47 13.50
C ILE A 251 -14.33 -17.17 14.52
N LYS A 252 -14.80 -18.18 15.27
CA LYS A 252 -15.79 -17.98 16.34
C LYS A 252 -15.26 -17.12 17.48
N ARG A 253 -13.99 -17.28 17.88
CA ARG A 253 -13.32 -16.47 18.92
C ARG A 253 -13.24 -15.00 18.50
N ILE A 254 -12.91 -14.72 17.24
CA ILE A 254 -12.84 -13.35 16.70
C ILE A 254 -14.24 -12.73 16.61
N LYS A 255 -15.23 -13.44 16.06
CA LYS A 255 -16.63 -12.94 15.99
C LYS A 255 -17.26 -12.66 17.36
N ASN A 256 -16.73 -13.28 18.42
CA ASN A 256 -17.19 -13.12 19.79
C ASN A 256 -16.26 -12.25 20.65
N CYS A 257 -15.25 -11.58 20.08
CA CYS A 257 -14.40 -10.66 20.84
C CYS A 257 -15.10 -9.32 21.08
N GLU A 258 -14.65 -8.59 22.11
CA GLU A 258 -15.20 -7.30 22.52
C GLU A 258 -15.22 -6.29 21.37
N VAL A 259 -14.09 -6.12 20.67
CA VAL A 259 -13.95 -5.24 19.49
C VAL A 259 -14.94 -5.60 18.38
N ALA A 260 -15.16 -6.89 18.10
CA ALA A 260 -16.13 -7.34 17.09
C ALA A 260 -17.58 -7.19 17.55
N SER A 261 -17.84 -7.16 18.86
CA SER A 261 -19.17 -6.92 19.43
C SER A 261 -19.55 -5.44 19.45
N GLU A 262 -18.57 -4.55 19.63
CA GLU A 262 -18.74 -3.09 19.56
C GLU A 262 -18.79 -2.59 18.11
N ASN A 263 -17.82 -3.03 17.29
CA ASN A 263 -17.71 -2.66 15.88
C ASN A 263 -17.40 -3.87 14.98
N PRO A 264 -18.42 -4.63 14.53
CA PRO A 264 -18.24 -5.74 13.57
C PRO A 264 -17.86 -5.26 12.15
N ARG A 265 -17.73 -3.95 11.93
CA ARG A 265 -17.27 -3.32 10.68
C ARG A 265 -15.84 -2.77 10.79
N ASP A 266 -15.18 -2.95 11.93
CA ASP A 266 -13.80 -2.55 12.10
C ASP A 266 -12.87 -3.28 11.12
N ASN A 267 -11.91 -2.57 10.53
CA ASN A 267 -11.00 -3.18 9.56
C ASN A 267 -10.11 -4.25 10.20
N ASP A 268 -9.68 -4.09 11.46
CA ASP A 268 -8.84 -5.09 12.12
C ASP A 268 -9.60 -6.40 12.33
N VAL A 269 -10.89 -6.30 12.69
CA VAL A 269 -11.79 -7.45 12.82
C VAL A 269 -12.03 -8.12 11.47
N ILE A 270 -12.31 -7.32 10.44
CA ILE A 270 -12.54 -7.75 9.06
C ILE A 270 -11.33 -8.46 8.47
N ASP A 271 -10.13 -7.87 8.60
CA ASP A 271 -8.89 -8.38 8.00
C ASP A 271 -8.42 -9.63 8.75
N CYS A 272 -8.56 -9.67 10.08
CA CYS A 272 -8.37 -10.91 10.84
C CYS A 272 -9.32 -12.01 10.34
N LEU A 273 -10.61 -11.72 10.17
CA LEU A 273 -11.59 -12.69 9.66
C LEU A 273 -11.30 -13.13 8.21
N LEU A 274 -10.74 -12.24 7.37
CA LEU A 274 -10.32 -12.51 6.01
C LEU A 274 -9.20 -13.54 5.96
N ILE A 275 -8.13 -13.35 6.75
CA ILE A 275 -7.03 -14.31 6.82
C ILE A 275 -7.51 -15.68 7.31
N TRP A 276 -8.30 -15.74 8.39
CA TRP A 276 -8.78 -17.02 8.91
C TRP A 276 -9.73 -17.75 7.96
N GLN A 277 -10.58 -17.03 7.22
CA GLN A 277 -11.45 -17.64 6.22
C GLN A 277 -10.67 -18.08 4.97
N LEU A 278 -9.65 -17.33 4.53
CA LEU A 278 -8.74 -17.76 3.45
C LEU A 278 -8.04 -19.07 3.82
N LEU A 279 -7.51 -19.19 5.04
CA LEU A 279 -6.95 -20.44 5.55
C LEU A 279 -8.00 -21.58 5.55
N GLY A 280 -9.26 -21.28 5.86
CA GLY A 280 -10.37 -22.23 5.75
C GLY A 280 -10.60 -22.73 4.32
N VAL A 281 -10.62 -21.82 3.35
CA VAL A 281 -10.77 -22.13 1.91
C VAL A 281 -9.58 -22.96 1.40
N ILE A 282 -8.34 -22.59 1.75
CA ILE A 282 -7.12 -23.35 1.42
C ILE A 282 -7.23 -24.79 1.91
N VAL A 283 -7.62 -25.01 3.18
CA VAL A 283 -7.78 -26.34 3.76
C VAL A 283 -8.92 -27.13 3.09
N GLN A 284 -10.04 -26.47 2.77
CA GLN A 284 -11.19 -27.11 2.12
C GLN A 284 -10.91 -27.50 0.67
N GLN A 285 -10.12 -26.69 -0.06
CA GLN A 285 -9.78 -26.89 -1.46
C GLN A 285 -8.44 -27.60 -1.68
N GLN A 286 -7.79 -28.09 -0.61
CA GLN A 286 -6.49 -28.77 -0.66
C GLN A 286 -5.41 -27.94 -1.39
N GLY A 287 -5.37 -26.63 -1.09
CA GLY A 287 -4.44 -25.67 -1.72
C GLY A 287 -4.90 -25.11 -3.07
N ARG A 288 -5.93 -25.68 -3.73
CA ARG A 288 -6.38 -25.25 -5.06
C ARG A 288 -7.33 -24.04 -5.04
N VAL A 289 -6.84 -22.93 -4.49
CA VAL A 289 -7.62 -21.68 -4.42
C VAL A 289 -7.60 -20.96 -5.77
N THR A 290 -8.77 -20.60 -6.30
CA THR A 290 -8.88 -19.85 -7.57
C THR A 290 -9.15 -18.37 -7.33
N GLY A 291 -8.85 -17.53 -8.33
CA GLY A 291 -9.18 -16.09 -8.28
C GLY A 291 -10.64 -15.80 -7.88
N PRO A 292 -11.64 -16.49 -8.45
CA PRO A 292 -13.04 -16.38 -8.02
C PRO A 292 -13.33 -16.78 -6.56
N ASP A 293 -12.52 -17.62 -5.92
CA ASP A 293 -12.64 -17.91 -4.48
C ASP A 293 -12.18 -16.73 -3.64
N VAL A 294 -11.02 -16.15 -3.98
CA VAL A 294 -10.47 -14.97 -3.30
C VAL A 294 -11.38 -13.75 -3.50
N ALA A 295 -11.87 -13.52 -4.72
CA ALA A 295 -12.77 -12.41 -5.02
C ALA A 295 -14.10 -12.49 -4.25
N ARG A 296 -14.71 -13.68 -4.15
CA ARG A 296 -15.89 -13.90 -3.30
C ARG A 296 -15.58 -13.58 -1.84
N LEU A 297 -14.46 -14.09 -1.33
CA LEU A 297 -14.05 -13.91 0.06
C LEU A 297 -13.87 -12.42 0.43
N LEU A 298 -13.19 -11.64 -0.43
CA LEU A 298 -12.96 -10.21 -0.24
C LEU A 298 -14.27 -9.40 -0.17
N VAL A 299 -15.25 -9.76 -1.01
CA VAL A 299 -16.56 -9.06 -1.11
C VAL A 299 -17.53 -9.48 0.01
N GLU A 300 -17.60 -10.78 0.33
CA GLU A 300 -18.55 -11.34 1.31
C GLU A 300 -18.27 -10.85 2.73
N ILE A 301 -16.99 -10.71 3.12
CA ILE A 301 -16.59 -10.23 4.45
C ILE A 301 -16.85 -8.72 4.64
N GLY A 302 -16.60 -7.92 3.60
CA GLY A 302 -16.85 -6.48 3.63
C GLY A 302 -18.33 -6.12 3.63
N SER A 303 -19.16 -6.98 3.05
CA SER A 303 -20.62 -6.83 3.01
C SER A 303 -21.27 -7.16 4.36
N GLY A 304 -22.48 -6.64 4.59
CA GLY A 304 -23.31 -7.08 5.73
C GLY A 304 -23.60 -8.59 5.67
N PRO A 305 -24.13 -9.22 6.73
CA PRO A 305 -24.53 -10.63 6.71
C PRO A 305 -25.73 -10.84 5.78
N SER A 306 -25.46 -10.91 4.46
CA SER A 306 -26.43 -11.26 3.45
C SER A 306 -26.73 -12.75 3.56
N ARG A 307 -27.97 -13.09 3.93
CA ARG A 307 -28.44 -14.47 4.16
C ARG A 307 -28.64 -15.24 2.84
N THR A 308 -27.57 -15.53 2.09
CA THR A 308 -27.57 -16.42 0.90
C THR A 308 -26.12 -16.69 0.49
N LEU A 309 -25.62 -17.91 0.21
CA LEU A 309 -26.24 -19.24 0.24
C LEU A 309 -25.32 -20.25 0.93
N SER A 310 -25.85 -20.98 1.90
CA SER A 310 -25.34 -22.30 2.31
C SER A 310 -26.50 -23.28 2.34
N SER A 311 -26.85 -23.85 1.20
CA SER A 311 -27.51 -25.16 1.16
C SER A 311 -27.36 -25.82 -0.21
N VAL A 312 -26.60 -26.90 -0.24
CA VAL A 312 -26.69 -27.94 -1.25
C VAL A 312 -27.40 -29.12 -0.56
N HIS A 313 -28.51 -29.58 -1.14
CA HIS A 313 -29.36 -30.74 -0.74
C HIS A 313 -30.62 -30.51 0.14
N GLN A 314 -31.63 -31.36 -0.16
CA GLN A 314 -32.94 -31.63 0.48
C GLN A 314 -34.11 -30.72 0.04
N HIS A 315 -35.04 -31.15 -0.82
CA HIS A 315 -36.01 -32.28 -0.85
C HIS A 315 -37.32 -32.06 -0.05
N HIS A 316 -38.42 -32.10 -0.80
CA HIS A 316 -39.82 -32.45 -0.45
C HIS A 316 -40.47 -31.91 0.85
N SER A 317 -41.44 -30.99 0.68
CA SER A 317 -42.87 -31.34 0.69
C SER A 317 -43.79 -30.14 0.41
N HIS A 318 -44.79 -30.32 -0.46
CA HIS A 318 -46.23 -30.07 -0.23
C HIS A 318 -46.64 -29.01 0.84
N ARG A 319 -47.59 -28.08 0.63
CA ARG A 319 -48.86 -28.21 -0.14
C ARG A 319 -49.67 -26.88 -0.21
N GLU A 320 -50.15 -26.46 -1.41
CA GLU A 320 -51.40 -25.68 -1.72
C GLU A 320 -51.59 -24.27 -1.06
N ARG A 321 -52.44 -23.30 -1.49
CA ARG A 321 -53.36 -22.95 -2.63
C ARG A 321 -53.78 -21.46 -2.38
N ASN A 322 -54.36 -20.63 -3.26
CA ASN A 322 -54.61 -20.63 -4.72
C ASN A 322 -54.95 -19.17 -5.17
N SER A 323 -54.35 -18.63 -6.24
CA SER A 323 -54.98 -17.59 -7.10
C SER A 323 -54.23 -17.40 -8.42
N THR A 324 -54.76 -18.00 -9.48
CA THR A 324 -54.37 -17.86 -10.91
C THR A 324 -55.22 -16.76 -11.59
N PRO A 325 -55.06 -16.52 -12.91
CA PRO A 325 -53.85 -16.22 -13.70
C PRO A 325 -53.94 -14.74 -14.21
N THR A 326 -53.25 -14.26 -15.25
CA THR A 326 -53.61 -14.41 -16.69
C THR A 326 -52.58 -13.67 -17.57
N ASP A 327 -52.22 -14.30 -18.68
CA ASP A 327 -51.65 -13.82 -19.96
C ASP A 327 -50.48 -12.80 -20.01
N SER A 328 -49.35 -13.30 -20.53
CA SER A 328 -48.65 -12.64 -21.64
C SER A 328 -49.42 -12.90 -22.94
N PRO A 329 -49.45 -11.98 -23.92
CA PRO A 329 -48.46 -12.13 -24.99
C PRO A 329 -47.98 -10.81 -25.65
N SER A 330 -46.99 -10.97 -26.55
CA SER A 330 -46.70 -10.11 -27.71
C SER A 330 -46.01 -8.75 -27.51
N THR A 331 -44.73 -8.74 -27.91
CA THR A 331 -44.11 -7.72 -28.77
C THR A 331 -44.68 -6.30 -28.75
N ALA A 332 -44.18 -5.49 -27.81
CA ALA A 332 -43.96 -4.07 -28.04
C ALA A 332 -42.53 -3.74 -27.61
N ILE A 333 -41.76 -3.10 -28.50
CA ILE A 333 -40.48 -2.50 -28.14
C ILE A 333 -40.80 -1.25 -27.31
N SER A 334 -41.01 -1.46 -26.01
CA SER A 334 -41.05 -0.35 -25.06
C SER A 334 -39.62 0.18 -24.93
N PRO A 335 -39.37 1.49 -25.15
CA PRO A 335 -38.06 2.06 -24.90
C PRO A 335 -37.79 1.96 -23.41
N LEU A 336 -36.93 1.00 -23.05
CA LEU A 336 -36.40 0.85 -21.70
C LEU A 336 -35.80 2.19 -21.29
N ARG A 337 -36.19 2.68 -20.11
CA ARG A 337 -35.75 3.96 -19.52
C ARG A 337 -34.23 4.15 -19.61
N SER A 338 -33.76 4.74 -20.71
CA SER A 338 -32.46 5.38 -20.76
C SER A 338 -32.53 6.67 -19.95
N GLN A 339 -31.42 7.05 -19.36
CA GLN A 339 -31.25 8.38 -18.78
C GLN A 339 -31.54 9.44 -19.85
N ALA A 340 -31.97 10.63 -19.44
CA ALA A 340 -32.37 11.70 -20.35
C ALA A 340 -31.17 12.24 -21.15
N THR A 341 -30.76 11.49 -22.17
CA THR A 341 -29.96 11.98 -23.29
C THR A 341 -30.82 12.96 -24.07
N ASP A 342 -30.35 14.21 -24.20
CA ASP A 342 -31.06 15.27 -24.90
C ASP A 342 -31.50 14.78 -26.30
N THR A 343 -32.80 14.80 -26.60
CA THR A 343 -33.30 14.39 -27.92
C THR A 343 -32.60 15.17 -29.03
N ARG A 344 -32.35 16.45 -28.78
CA ARG A 344 -31.57 17.38 -29.64
C ARG A 344 -30.15 16.92 -29.94
N ALA A 345 -29.50 16.20 -29.03
CA ALA A 345 -28.17 15.63 -29.27
C ALA A 345 -28.24 14.43 -30.22
N TYR A 346 -29.25 13.59 -30.04
CA TYR A 346 -29.50 12.44 -30.92
C TYR A 346 -29.92 12.89 -32.33
N ASP A 347 -30.77 13.91 -32.43
CA ASP A 347 -31.18 14.53 -33.69
C ASP A 347 -29.96 15.05 -34.46
N ARG A 348 -29.12 15.89 -33.82
CA ARG A 348 -27.88 16.44 -34.41
C ARG A 348 -26.87 15.37 -34.82
N PHE A 349 -26.71 14.33 -34.00
CA PHE A 349 -25.88 13.17 -34.35
C PHE A 349 -26.40 12.48 -35.62
N THR A 350 -27.72 12.28 -35.71
CA THR A 350 -28.39 11.65 -36.86
C THR A 350 -28.25 12.51 -38.12
N GLU A 351 -28.43 13.83 -38.02
CA GLU A 351 -28.24 14.77 -39.14
C GLU A 351 -26.83 14.69 -39.74
N LEU A 352 -25.79 14.67 -38.89
CA LEU A 352 -24.39 14.54 -39.33
C LEU A 352 -24.12 13.20 -40.01
N LEU A 353 -24.71 12.11 -39.53
CA LEU A 353 -24.62 10.79 -40.19
C LEU A 353 -25.35 10.76 -41.53
N LEU A 354 -26.55 11.33 -41.63
CA LEU A 354 -27.30 11.43 -42.88
C LEU A 354 -26.58 12.32 -43.91
N GLY A 355 -25.85 13.34 -43.46
CA GLY A 355 -24.94 14.13 -44.29
C GLY A 355 -23.63 13.43 -44.68
N GLY A 356 -23.34 12.22 -44.16
CA GLY A 356 -22.11 11.49 -44.41
C GLY A 356 -20.89 11.94 -43.59
N HIS A 357 -21.06 12.90 -42.67
CA HIS A 357 -20.00 13.46 -41.81
C HIS A 357 -19.70 12.56 -40.60
N VAL A 358 -19.30 11.31 -40.85
CA VAL A 358 -19.10 10.26 -39.82
C VAL A 358 -18.19 10.71 -38.67
N GLN A 359 -17.09 11.40 -38.97
CA GLN A 359 -16.13 11.86 -37.97
C GLN A 359 -16.72 12.93 -37.04
N GLU A 360 -17.43 13.91 -37.61
CA GLU A 360 -18.06 15.00 -36.87
C GLU A 360 -19.25 14.50 -36.04
N ALA A 361 -19.99 13.50 -36.56
CA ALA A 361 -21.04 12.82 -35.82
C ALA A 361 -20.48 12.15 -34.56
N ILE A 362 -19.42 11.34 -34.68
CA ILE A 362 -18.73 10.71 -33.54
C ILE A 362 -18.28 11.77 -32.53
N GLU A 363 -17.70 12.88 -32.98
CA GLU A 363 -17.25 13.95 -32.09
C GLU A 363 -18.40 14.70 -31.40
N SER A 364 -19.55 14.87 -32.06
CA SER A 364 -20.75 15.39 -31.38
C SER A 364 -21.27 14.41 -30.35
N ALA A 365 -21.34 13.11 -30.68
CA ALA A 365 -21.79 12.08 -29.75
C ALA A 365 -20.90 11.99 -28.50
N ILE A 366 -19.58 12.09 -28.63
CA ILE A 366 -18.65 12.16 -27.48
C ILE A 366 -18.93 13.40 -26.61
N ARG A 367 -19.12 14.59 -27.22
CA ARG A 367 -19.40 15.84 -26.49
C ARG A 367 -20.74 15.79 -25.75
N ASP A 368 -21.75 15.20 -26.37
CA ASP A 368 -23.12 15.13 -25.86
C ASP A 368 -23.39 13.89 -24.97
N GLY A 369 -22.38 13.04 -24.74
CA GLY A 369 -22.47 11.87 -23.86
C GLY A 369 -23.04 10.59 -24.48
N LEU A 370 -23.30 10.57 -25.79
CA LEU A 370 -23.80 9.42 -26.58
C LEU A 370 -22.68 8.42 -26.91
N TYR A 371 -21.94 7.97 -25.89
CA TYR A 371 -20.77 7.10 -26.05
C TYR A 371 -21.11 5.73 -26.68
N ALA A 372 -22.29 5.18 -26.42
CA ALA A 372 -22.70 3.90 -26.99
C ALA A 372 -22.85 3.98 -28.51
N ASP A 373 -23.53 5.01 -29.01
CA ASP A 373 -23.71 5.27 -30.43
C ASP A 373 -22.37 5.64 -31.11
N ALA A 374 -21.55 6.47 -30.45
CA ALA A 374 -20.20 6.80 -30.90
C ALA A 374 -19.32 5.55 -31.10
N MET A 375 -19.26 4.66 -30.11
CA MET A 375 -18.51 3.39 -30.20
C MET A 375 -19.07 2.46 -31.28
N LEU A 376 -20.40 2.36 -31.41
CA LEU A 376 -21.04 1.53 -32.42
C LEU A 376 -20.71 1.99 -33.83
N VAL A 377 -20.81 3.29 -34.11
CA VAL A 377 -20.48 3.90 -35.41
C VAL A 377 -18.99 3.79 -35.69
N ALA A 378 -18.11 4.14 -34.73
CA ALA A 378 -16.67 4.00 -34.89
C ALA A 378 -16.27 2.55 -35.22
N ARG A 379 -16.77 1.56 -34.49
CA ARG A 379 -16.45 0.14 -34.72
C ARG A 379 -16.94 -0.40 -36.07
N ARG A 380 -17.96 0.22 -36.68
CA ARG A 380 -18.56 -0.24 -37.95
C ARG A 380 -18.08 0.53 -39.18
N LEU A 381 -17.88 1.84 -39.07
CA LEU A 381 -17.52 2.72 -40.19
C LEU A 381 -16.04 3.13 -40.18
N LEU A 382 -15.37 3.11 -39.03
CA LEU A 382 -13.95 3.43 -38.88
C LEU A 382 -13.13 2.17 -38.52
N SER A 383 -13.41 1.03 -39.17
CA SER A 383 -12.72 -0.25 -38.92
C SER A 383 -11.20 -0.22 -39.15
N HIS A 384 -10.70 0.77 -39.91
CA HIS A 384 -9.27 1.02 -40.13
C HIS A 384 -8.62 1.90 -39.05
N ASP A 385 -9.41 2.60 -38.23
CA ASP A 385 -8.93 3.50 -37.17
C ASP A 385 -9.33 2.96 -35.79
N ALA A 386 -8.59 1.92 -35.37
CA ALA A 386 -8.73 1.37 -34.02
C ALA A 386 -8.33 2.37 -32.92
N ALA A 387 -7.54 3.40 -33.24
CA ALA A 387 -7.13 4.42 -32.27
C ALA A 387 -8.31 5.33 -31.89
N LYS A 388 -9.15 5.73 -32.85
CA LYS A 388 -10.42 6.43 -32.59
C LYS A 388 -11.34 5.65 -31.65
N LEU A 389 -11.45 4.33 -31.79
CA LEU A 389 -12.26 3.51 -30.89
C LEU A 389 -11.69 3.51 -29.45
N ILE A 390 -10.38 3.34 -29.31
CA ILE A 390 -9.68 3.39 -28.02
C ILE A 390 -9.84 4.77 -27.35
N GLU A 391 -9.78 5.86 -28.12
CA GLU A 391 -10.01 7.23 -27.61
C GLU A 391 -11.42 7.38 -27.02
N ILE A 392 -12.44 6.84 -27.68
CA ILE A 392 -13.83 6.88 -27.20
C ILE A 392 -13.98 6.04 -25.92
N GLU A 393 -13.37 4.85 -25.87
CA GLU A 393 -13.36 3.99 -24.67
C GLU A 393 -12.66 4.67 -23.48
N GLU A 394 -11.51 5.33 -23.70
CA GLU A 394 -10.79 6.09 -22.68
C GLU A 394 -11.61 7.27 -22.16
N ARG A 395 -12.20 8.07 -23.06
CA ARG A 395 -13.08 9.19 -22.66
C ARG A 395 -14.30 8.70 -21.89
N PHE A 396 -14.91 7.58 -22.29
CA PHE A 396 -16.04 7.00 -21.56
C PHE A 396 -15.61 6.50 -20.17
N LEU A 397 -14.45 5.84 -20.06
CA LEU A 397 -13.92 5.40 -18.77
C LEU A 397 -13.63 6.59 -17.85
N ALA A 398 -13.13 7.70 -18.39
CA ALA A 398 -12.86 8.94 -17.66
C ALA A 398 -14.12 9.66 -17.14
N THR A 399 -15.32 9.32 -17.62
CA THR A 399 -16.58 9.82 -17.02
C THR A 399 -16.96 9.11 -15.71
N ARG A 400 -16.31 7.99 -15.38
CA ARG A 400 -16.55 7.24 -14.14
C ARG A 400 -15.71 7.78 -12.98
N PRO A 401 -16.19 7.66 -11.72
CA PRO A 401 -15.38 7.95 -10.54
C PRO A 401 -14.08 7.13 -10.52
N GLN A 402 -12.96 7.73 -10.11
CA GLN A 402 -11.65 7.05 -10.06
C GLN A 402 -11.61 5.88 -9.07
N CYS A 403 -12.48 5.89 -8.05
CA CYS A 403 -12.72 4.81 -7.10
C CYS A 403 -13.63 3.68 -7.63
N ASN A 404 -14.08 3.73 -8.88
CA ASN A 404 -14.89 2.65 -9.44
C ASN A 404 -14.00 1.46 -9.85
N PRO A 405 -14.25 0.23 -9.37
CA PRO A 405 -13.38 -0.92 -9.66
C PRO A 405 -13.35 -1.30 -11.14
N VAL A 406 -14.34 -0.91 -11.95
CA VAL A 406 -14.30 -1.07 -13.42
C VAL A 406 -13.14 -0.27 -14.03
N VAL A 407 -12.80 0.90 -13.48
CA VAL A 407 -11.64 1.69 -13.95
C VAL A 407 -10.35 0.93 -13.68
N THR A 408 -10.25 0.26 -12.53
CA THR A 408 -9.09 -0.59 -12.20
C THR A 408 -9.00 -1.80 -13.12
N LEU A 409 -10.11 -2.53 -13.30
CA LEU A 409 -10.15 -3.71 -14.14
C LEU A 409 -9.79 -3.41 -15.60
N VAL A 410 -10.34 -2.32 -16.17
CA VAL A 410 -10.04 -1.89 -17.55
C VAL A 410 -8.61 -1.37 -17.68
N SER A 411 -8.10 -0.59 -16.72
CA SER A 411 -6.68 -0.19 -16.71
C SER A 411 -5.75 -1.40 -16.71
N VAL A 412 -5.98 -2.39 -15.83
CA VAL A 412 -5.17 -3.62 -15.76
C VAL A 412 -5.27 -4.43 -17.06
N ALA A 413 -6.48 -4.66 -17.57
CA ALA A 413 -6.69 -5.41 -18.82
C ALA A 413 -6.04 -4.74 -20.04
N THR A 414 -6.01 -3.40 -20.09
CA THR A 414 -5.36 -2.62 -21.15
C THR A 414 -3.87 -2.35 -20.89
N LYS A 415 -3.30 -2.90 -19.80
CA LYS A 415 -1.91 -2.69 -19.36
C LYS A 415 -1.55 -1.21 -19.12
N LYS A 416 -2.50 -0.40 -18.66
CA LYS A 416 -2.35 1.02 -18.30
C LYS A 416 -2.26 1.22 -16.79
N HIS A 417 -1.81 2.39 -16.36
CA HIS A 417 -1.81 2.76 -14.95
C HIS A 417 -3.22 2.80 -14.37
N VAL A 418 -3.35 2.40 -13.10
CA VAL A 418 -4.60 2.50 -12.34
C VAL A 418 -4.61 3.84 -11.59
N PRO A 419 -5.57 4.75 -11.83
CA PRO A 419 -5.57 6.08 -11.20
C PRO A 419 -5.57 6.08 -9.67
N ILE A 420 -6.34 5.17 -9.03
CA ILE A 420 -6.44 5.10 -7.56
C ILE A 420 -5.10 4.74 -6.88
N LEU A 421 -4.21 4.01 -7.58
CA LEU A 421 -2.88 3.68 -7.06
C LEU A 421 -1.89 4.85 -7.18
N MET A 422 -2.21 5.86 -8.00
CA MET A 422 -1.37 7.03 -8.24
C MET A 422 -1.77 8.20 -7.33
N ASN A 423 -3.06 8.38 -7.08
CA ASN A 423 -3.63 9.32 -6.11
C ASN A 423 -4.70 8.60 -5.28
N PRO A 424 -4.34 7.94 -4.16
CA PRO A 424 -5.33 7.37 -3.27
C PRO A 424 -6.17 8.48 -2.65
N THR A 425 -7.49 8.42 -2.82
CA THR A 425 -8.43 9.26 -2.07
C THR A 425 -8.44 8.78 -0.62
N SER A 426 -7.94 9.62 0.30
CA SER A 426 -7.86 9.31 1.72
C SER A 426 -9.25 9.16 2.33
N ASP A 427 -9.60 7.93 2.74
CA ASP A 427 -10.09 7.57 4.09
C ASP A 427 -10.72 6.16 4.10
N ASP A 428 -11.20 5.66 2.95
CA ASP A 428 -11.75 4.31 2.81
C ASP A 428 -10.65 3.23 2.79
N SER A 429 -10.08 2.97 3.97
CA SER A 429 -9.18 1.84 4.27
C SER A 429 -9.73 0.47 3.86
N GLY A 430 -11.06 0.33 3.74
CA GLY A 430 -11.70 -0.89 3.24
C GLY A 430 -11.74 -1.03 1.71
N SER A 431 -11.48 0.04 0.94
CA SER A 431 -11.72 0.07 -0.52
C SER A 431 -10.84 -0.89 -1.31
N TRP A 432 -9.60 -1.16 -0.88
CA TRP A 432 -8.65 -1.99 -1.64
C TRP A 432 -9.22 -3.38 -2.01
N ARG A 433 -10.10 -3.94 -1.16
CA ARG A 433 -10.74 -5.25 -1.34
C ARG A 433 -11.65 -5.34 -2.57
N THR A 434 -12.12 -4.22 -3.10
CA THR A 434 -12.93 -4.19 -4.33
C THR A 434 -12.10 -3.92 -5.58
N HIS A 435 -10.85 -3.50 -5.41
CA HIS A 435 -9.88 -3.21 -6.47
C HIS A 435 -8.87 -4.33 -6.71
N ALA A 436 -8.67 -5.21 -5.73
CA ALA A 436 -7.92 -6.46 -5.81
C ALA A 436 -8.72 -7.57 -6.50
#